data_AF-A0A438HV55-F1
#
_entry.id   AF-A0A438HV55-F1
#
_cell.length_a   1.000
_cell.length_b   1.000
_cell.length_c   1.000
_cell.angle_alpha   90.00
_cell.angle_beta   90.00
_cell.angle_gamma   90.00
#
_symmetry.space_group_name_H-M   'P 1'
#
loop_
_entity.id
_entity.type
_entity.pdbx_description
1 polymer ?
#
loop_
_entity_poly.entity_id
_entity_poly.type
_entity_poly.pdbx_seq_one_letter_code
_entity_poly.pdbx_strand_id
1 'polypeptide(L)'
;MDSQLRHFSQPSALNMNGEDSSEAIPILSEAIPIWPWFVFLAGAMACLVCSSLSHLLACHSQRFNFFFWRLDYAGISLMIICSFFAPIYYAFSCHPYSRLFYLTSISLLGFLVIVTLLAPALSAPRFRSFRATLFLSMGFLGVIPAVHAVVIHRDHPQIFVALGFEMMMAVMYAAGAGFYVSRFPERWKPGAFDIAGHSHQIFHVFVVAGALAHSAATLVLLNWRQGLPNCDVSPSVLTQT
;
A
#
# COMPACT_ATOMS: atom_id res chain seq x y z
N MET A 1 41.35 34.34 -36.17
CA MET A 1 42.78 34.33 -36.56
C MET A 1 43.44 33.18 -35.79
N ASP A 2 43.03 31.93 -36.00
CA ASP A 2 43.11 31.15 -37.25
C ASP A 2 44.51 31.11 -37.82
N SER A 3 45.26 30.06 -37.45
CA SER A 3 46.27 29.41 -38.28
C SER A 3 46.93 28.30 -37.49
N GLN A 4 46.33 27.10 -37.48
CA GLN A 4 47.03 25.79 -37.50
C GLN A 4 45.97 24.66 -37.51
N LEU A 5 45.13 24.64 -38.54
CA LEU A 5 44.36 23.46 -38.97
C LEU A 5 45.03 22.95 -40.24
N ARG A 6 45.82 21.87 -40.14
CA ARG A 6 46.12 20.94 -41.24
C ARG A 6 46.98 19.77 -40.73
N HIS A 7 46.33 18.76 -40.18
CA HIS A 7 46.83 17.39 -40.27
C HIS A 7 45.66 16.41 -40.13
N PHE A 8 44.96 16.19 -41.24
CA PHE A 8 44.11 15.03 -41.45
C PHE A 8 44.51 14.44 -42.80
N SER A 9 44.98 13.19 -42.80
CA SER A 9 44.81 12.18 -43.87
C SER A 9 45.70 10.95 -43.59
N GLN A 10 45.16 9.89 -42.98
CA GLN A 10 44.77 8.65 -43.67
C GLN A 10 44.47 7.50 -42.67
N PRO A 11 43.49 6.63 -42.98
CA PRO A 11 43.16 5.44 -42.20
C PRO A 11 43.98 4.23 -42.69
N SER A 12 44.30 3.29 -41.80
CA SER A 12 44.84 1.98 -42.19
C SER A 12 44.26 0.90 -41.30
N ALA A 13 43.91 -0.18 -41.99
CA ALA A 13 43.01 -1.23 -41.58
C ALA A 13 43.64 -2.22 -40.59
N LEU A 14 42.73 -2.95 -39.92
CA LEU A 14 42.90 -4.33 -39.43
C LEU A 14 44.08 -4.59 -38.49
N ASN A 15 43.76 -4.66 -37.20
CA ASN A 15 44.13 -5.82 -36.40
C ASN A 15 42.95 -6.22 -35.51
N MET A 16 42.24 -7.26 -35.96
CA MET A 16 41.59 -8.20 -35.06
C MET A 16 42.67 -8.77 -34.13
N ASN A 17 42.46 -8.71 -32.82
CA ASN A 17 42.57 -9.87 -31.93
C ASN A 17 42.38 -9.45 -30.47
N GLY A 18 41.32 -9.99 -29.86
CA GLY A 18 41.36 -10.47 -28.49
C GLY A 18 41.06 -9.46 -27.39
N GLU A 19 40.01 -9.78 -26.62
CA GLU A 19 39.70 -9.26 -25.28
C GLU A 19 38.98 -7.91 -25.22
N ASP A 20 37.83 -7.84 -25.91
CA ASP A 20 36.66 -7.21 -25.28
C ASP A 20 36.08 -8.20 -24.27
N SER A 21 36.67 -8.26 -23.08
CA SER A 21 35.98 -8.76 -21.88
C SER A 21 35.04 -7.68 -21.35
N SER A 22 34.13 -7.22 -22.22
CA SER A 22 32.77 -6.97 -21.82
C SER A 22 32.22 -8.31 -21.32
N GLU A 23 32.47 -8.63 -20.06
CA GLU A 23 31.57 -9.47 -19.28
C GLU A 23 30.21 -8.78 -19.30
N ALA A 24 29.47 -9.02 -20.39
CA ALA A 24 28.04 -8.87 -20.42
C ALA A 24 27.51 -9.87 -19.38
N ILE A 25 27.39 -9.40 -18.13
CA ILE A 25 26.70 -10.07 -17.03
C ILE A 25 25.36 -10.54 -17.61
N PRO A 26 25.15 -11.83 -17.88
CA PRO A 26 23.87 -12.34 -18.33
C PRO A 26 23.05 -12.64 -17.08
N ILE A 27 22.80 -11.61 -16.28
CA ILE A 27 21.91 -11.67 -15.12
C ILE A 27 21.04 -10.43 -15.22
N LEU A 28 20.12 -10.43 -16.18
CA LEU A 28 18.85 -9.78 -15.93
C LEU A 28 18.22 -10.60 -14.80
N SER A 29 18.55 -10.29 -13.53
CA SER A 29 17.72 -10.76 -12.42
C SER A 29 16.31 -10.33 -12.79
N GLU A 30 15.40 -11.26 -13.04
CA GLU A 30 14.02 -10.88 -13.33
C GLU A 30 13.56 -9.98 -12.17
N ALA A 31 13.38 -8.70 -12.49
CA ALA A 31 13.12 -7.69 -11.48
C ALA A 31 11.79 -8.02 -10.82
N ILE A 32 11.77 -8.05 -9.49
CA ILE A 32 10.55 -8.35 -8.73
C ILE A 32 9.43 -7.39 -9.14
N PRO A 33 8.21 -7.90 -9.45
CA PRO A 33 7.16 -7.07 -9.98
C PRO A 33 6.71 -5.96 -9.02
N ILE A 34 6.58 -4.73 -9.54
CA ILE A 34 6.19 -3.53 -8.78
C ILE A 34 4.66 -3.34 -8.77
N TRP A 35 3.91 -4.07 -9.60
CA TRP A 35 2.44 -3.96 -9.69
C TRP A 35 1.70 -4.03 -8.34
N PRO A 36 2.12 -4.83 -7.31
CA PRO A 36 1.41 -4.86 -6.03
C PRO A 36 1.42 -3.50 -5.32
N TRP A 37 2.51 -2.76 -5.44
CA TRP A 37 2.62 -1.41 -4.90
C TRP A 37 1.70 -0.43 -5.62
N PHE A 38 1.59 -0.53 -6.95
CA PHE A 38 0.64 0.26 -7.73
C PHE A 38 -0.82 -0.06 -7.39
N VAL A 39 -1.16 -1.31 -7.05
CA VAL A 39 -2.50 -1.67 -6.56
C VAL A 39 -2.82 -0.94 -5.27
N PHE A 40 -1.91 -0.92 -4.30
CA PHE A 40 -2.07 -0.13 -3.08
C PHE A 40 -2.25 1.36 -3.40
N LEU A 41 -1.38 1.95 -4.23
CA LEU A 41 -1.43 3.36 -4.57
C LEU A 41 -2.76 3.72 -5.26
N ALA A 42 -3.20 2.92 -6.22
CA ALA A 42 -4.48 3.12 -6.91
C ALA A 42 -5.66 3.03 -5.94
N GLY A 43 -5.66 2.07 -5.01
CA GLY A 43 -6.68 1.93 -3.97
C GLY A 43 -6.73 3.13 -3.03
N ALA A 44 -5.56 3.62 -2.58
CA ALA A 44 -5.45 4.80 -1.74
C ALA A 44 -5.95 6.07 -2.46
N MET A 45 -5.51 6.29 -3.71
CA MET A 45 -5.96 7.42 -4.52
C MET A 45 -7.47 7.36 -4.78
N ALA A 46 -8.00 6.19 -5.14
CA ALA A 46 -9.43 6.00 -5.35
C ALA A 46 -10.23 6.32 -4.09
N CYS A 47 -9.77 5.89 -2.91
CA CYS A 47 -10.39 6.23 -1.63
C CYS A 47 -10.41 7.75 -1.38
N LEU A 48 -9.27 8.43 -1.54
CA LEU A 48 -9.17 9.88 -1.32
C LEU A 48 -10.02 10.68 -2.32
N VAL A 49 -10.09 10.26 -3.57
CA VAL A 49 -10.95 10.86 -4.60
C VAL A 49 -12.42 10.64 -4.25
N CYS A 50 -12.82 9.41 -3.92
CA CYS A 50 -14.18 9.09 -3.48
C CYS A 50 -14.58 9.95 -2.28
N SER A 51 -13.68 10.11 -1.31
CA SER A 51 -13.94 10.94 -0.13
C SER A 51 -14.09 12.42 -0.48
N SER A 52 -13.18 12.96 -1.28
CA SER A 52 -13.20 14.36 -1.70
C SER A 52 -14.47 14.70 -2.49
N LEU A 53 -14.83 13.85 -3.47
CA LEU A 53 -16.07 14.00 -4.24
C LEU A 53 -17.29 13.92 -3.35
N SER A 54 -17.28 13.01 -2.37
CA SER A 54 -18.41 12.82 -1.48
C SER A 54 -18.64 14.03 -0.60
N HIS A 55 -17.59 14.57 0.00
CA HIS A 55 -17.67 15.79 0.79
C HIS A 55 -18.07 17.03 -0.03
N LEU A 56 -17.64 17.11 -1.30
CA LEU A 56 -17.96 18.22 -2.19
C LEU A 56 -19.43 18.16 -2.68
N LEU A 57 -19.92 16.98 -3.04
CA LEU A 57 -21.17 16.82 -3.79
C LEU A 57 -22.35 16.30 -2.95
N ALA A 58 -22.12 15.87 -1.70
CA ALA A 58 -23.19 15.35 -0.83
C ALA A 58 -24.25 16.40 -0.43
N CYS A 59 -24.00 17.69 -0.62
CA CYS A 59 -24.98 18.75 -0.34
C CYS A 59 -26.00 18.97 -1.47
N HIS A 60 -25.78 18.40 -2.66
CA HIS A 60 -26.56 18.71 -3.86
C HIS A 60 -28.03 18.25 -3.78
N SER A 61 -28.28 17.01 -3.34
CA SER A 61 -29.64 16.49 -3.13
C SER A 61 -29.63 15.29 -2.19
N GLN A 62 -30.78 14.92 -1.64
CA GLN A 62 -30.88 13.76 -0.74
C GLN A 62 -30.42 12.45 -1.42
N ARG A 63 -30.73 12.25 -2.70
CA ARG A 63 -30.28 11.06 -3.46
C ARG A 63 -28.76 11.05 -3.62
N PHE A 64 -28.19 12.19 -3.99
CA PHE A 64 -26.75 12.37 -4.15
C PHE A 64 -26.01 12.19 -2.82
N ASN A 65 -26.55 12.72 -1.73
CA ASN A 65 -26.03 12.52 -0.37
C ASN A 65 -25.87 11.04 -0.04
N PHE A 66 -26.92 10.23 -0.21
CA PHE A 66 -26.83 8.79 0.07
C PHE A 66 -25.86 8.04 -0.84
N PHE A 67 -25.82 8.38 -2.14
CA PHE A 67 -24.90 7.75 -3.08
C PHE A 67 -23.44 8.04 -2.71
N PHE A 68 -23.11 9.31 -2.47
CA PHE A 68 -21.75 9.73 -2.18
C PHE A 68 -21.24 9.21 -0.83
N TRP A 69 -22.05 9.24 0.24
CA TRP A 69 -21.61 8.62 1.50
C TRP A 69 -21.35 7.11 1.38
N ARG A 70 -22.09 6.40 0.54
CA ARG A 70 -21.82 4.99 0.24
C ARG A 70 -20.54 4.80 -0.55
N LEU A 71 -20.29 5.69 -1.51
CA LEU A 71 -19.06 5.69 -2.31
C LEU A 71 -17.82 5.94 -1.42
N ASP A 72 -17.90 6.86 -0.46
CA ASP A 72 -16.85 7.11 0.54
C ASP A 72 -16.56 5.85 1.37
N TYR A 73 -17.59 5.17 1.88
CA TYR A 73 -17.44 3.92 2.64
C TYR A 73 -16.86 2.77 1.80
N ALA A 74 -17.26 2.67 0.53
CA ALA A 74 -16.68 1.72 -0.42
C ALA A 74 -15.20 2.05 -0.69
N GLY A 75 -14.85 3.33 -0.80
CA GLY A 75 -13.48 3.81 -0.95
C GLY A 75 -12.57 3.36 0.19
N ILE A 76 -12.99 3.53 1.44
CA ILE A 76 -12.24 3.06 2.62
C ILE A 76 -12.01 1.56 2.55
N SER A 77 -13.05 0.79 2.22
CA SER A 77 -12.96 -0.67 2.10
C SER A 77 -11.98 -1.08 0.99
N LEU A 78 -12.04 -0.42 -0.16
CA LEU A 78 -11.16 -0.67 -1.29
C LEU A 78 -9.69 -0.39 -0.94
N MET A 79 -9.42 0.73 -0.26
CA MET A 79 -8.08 1.05 0.23
C MET A 79 -7.54 -0.02 1.17
N ILE A 80 -8.35 -0.51 2.11
CA ILE A 80 -7.95 -1.60 3.03
C ILE A 80 -7.66 -2.88 2.23
N ILE A 81 -8.46 -3.25 1.24
CA ILE A 81 -8.20 -4.46 0.45
C ILE A 81 -6.89 -4.31 -0.32
N CYS A 82 -6.72 -3.19 -1.02
CA CYS A 82 -5.54 -2.94 -1.86
C CYS A 82 -4.26 -2.83 -1.04
N SER A 83 -4.30 -2.31 0.18
CA SER A 83 -3.10 -2.20 1.04
C SER A 83 -2.53 -3.56 1.44
N PHE A 84 -3.34 -4.62 1.43
CA PHE A 84 -2.85 -5.97 1.76
C PHE A 84 -2.02 -6.60 0.63
N PHE A 85 -2.16 -6.12 -0.62
CA PHE A 85 -1.52 -6.75 -1.78
C PHE A 85 0.00 -6.68 -1.73
N ALA A 86 0.56 -5.48 -1.57
CA ALA A 86 2.01 -5.27 -1.53
C ALA A 86 2.72 -6.06 -0.41
N PRO A 87 2.36 -5.90 0.89
CA PRO A 87 3.07 -6.58 1.97
C PRO A 87 2.97 -8.10 1.88
N ILE A 88 1.78 -8.64 1.54
CA ILE A 88 1.62 -10.10 1.39
C ILE A 88 2.40 -10.60 0.18
N TYR A 89 2.35 -9.91 -0.96
CA TYR A 89 3.04 -10.35 -2.15
C TYR A 89 4.56 -10.40 -1.92
N TYR A 90 5.15 -9.37 -1.32
CA TYR A 90 6.58 -9.30 -1.07
C TYR A 90 7.03 -10.24 0.06
N ALA A 91 6.31 -10.29 1.19
CA ALA A 91 6.66 -11.17 2.30
C ALA A 91 6.51 -12.66 1.95
N PHE A 92 5.50 -13.04 1.15
CA PHE A 92 5.23 -14.43 0.78
C PHE A 92 5.61 -14.76 -0.66
N SER A 93 6.57 -14.04 -1.25
CA SER A 93 7.00 -14.28 -2.64
C SER A 93 7.45 -15.72 -2.88
N CYS A 94 8.15 -16.34 -1.92
CA CYS A 94 8.61 -17.73 -1.98
C CYS A 94 7.60 -18.76 -1.44
N HIS A 95 6.43 -18.31 -0.97
CA HIS A 95 5.41 -19.18 -0.38
C HIS A 95 4.09 -19.02 -1.14
N PRO A 96 3.98 -19.59 -2.36
CA PRO A 96 2.87 -19.32 -3.27
C PRO A 96 1.50 -19.68 -2.67
N TYR A 97 1.41 -20.78 -1.90
CA TYR A 97 0.17 -21.19 -1.25
C TYR A 97 -0.30 -20.19 -0.19
N SER A 98 0.61 -19.70 0.67
CA SER A 98 0.29 -18.71 1.69
C SER A 98 -0.10 -17.37 1.07
N ARG A 99 0.66 -16.93 0.06
CA ARG A 99 0.35 -15.71 -0.71
C ARG A 99 -1.05 -15.77 -1.32
N LEU A 100 -1.37 -16.86 -2.03
CA LEU A 100 -2.67 -17.03 -2.66
C LEU A 100 -3.80 -17.08 -1.62
N PHE A 101 -3.61 -17.85 -0.55
CA PHE A 101 -4.60 -17.95 0.53
C PHE A 101 -4.96 -16.59 1.13
N TYR A 102 -3.96 -15.78 1.50
CA TYR A 102 -4.23 -14.48 2.11
C TYR A 102 -4.83 -13.47 1.12
N LEU A 103 -4.30 -13.38 -0.11
CA LEU A 103 -4.81 -12.43 -1.12
C LEU A 103 -6.24 -12.76 -1.55
N THR A 104 -6.58 -14.03 -1.71
CA THR A 104 -7.96 -14.44 -2.02
C THR A 104 -8.88 -14.20 -0.84
N SER A 105 -8.46 -14.54 0.39
CA SER A 105 -9.26 -14.33 1.60
C SER A 105 -9.60 -12.86 1.82
N ILE A 106 -8.61 -11.95 1.73
CA ILE A 106 -8.86 -10.51 1.93
C ILE A 106 -9.73 -9.93 0.81
N SER A 107 -9.56 -10.38 -0.42
CA SER A 107 -10.37 -9.91 -1.56
C SER A 107 -11.84 -10.34 -1.42
N LEU A 108 -12.09 -11.60 -1.03
CA LEU A 108 -13.44 -12.12 -0.81
C LEU A 108 -14.13 -11.44 0.38
N LEU A 109 -13.45 -11.38 1.53
CA LEU A 109 -14.01 -10.72 2.72
C LEU A 109 -14.25 -9.24 2.47
N GLY A 110 -13.31 -8.56 1.80
CA GLY A 110 -13.45 -7.15 1.44
C GLY A 110 -14.60 -6.89 0.47
N PHE A 111 -14.80 -7.75 -0.53
CA PHE A 111 -15.95 -7.66 -1.42
C PHE A 111 -17.27 -7.77 -0.65
N LEU A 112 -17.39 -8.72 0.28
CA LEU A 112 -18.57 -8.87 1.14
C LEU A 112 -18.82 -7.62 1.99
N VAL A 113 -17.76 -6.99 2.51
CA VAL A 113 -17.87 -5.73 3.26
C VAL A 113 -18.35 -4.59 2.36
N ILE A 114 -17.81 -4.45 1.15
CA ILE A 114 -18.26 -3.42 0.19
C ILE A 114 -19.76 -3.58 -0.10
N VAL A 115 -20.21 -4.80 -0.41
CA VAL A 115 -21.63 -5.09 -0.64
C VAL A 115 -22.48 -4.73 0.57
N THR A 116 -22.01 -5.07 1.78
CA THR A 116 -22.67 -4.75 3.04
C THR A 116 -22.80 -3.24 3.26
N LEU A 117 -21.77 -2.46 2.94
CA LEU A 117 -21.76 -1.00 3.14
C LEU A 117 -22.57 -0.23 2.10
N LEU A 118 -22.71 -0.79 0.90
CA LEU A 118 -23.59 -0.28 -0.15
C LEU A 118 -25.08 -0.49 0.18
N ALA A 119 -25.41 -1.37 1.14
CA ALA A 119 -26.78 -1.62 1.57
C ALA A 119 -27.38 -0.38 2.29
N PRO A 120 -28.54 0.14 1.84
CA PRO A 120 -29.14 1.36 2.39
C PRO A 120 -29.36 1.37 3.90
N ALA A 121 -29.68 0.20 4.48
CA ALA A 121 -29.96 0.07 5.90
C ALA A 121 -28.73 0.33 6.78
N LEU A 122 -27.53 -0.01 6.30
CA LEU A 122 -26.29 0.01 7.08
C LEU A 122 -25.47 1.30 6.91
N SER A 123 -25.77 2.10 5.89
CA SER A 123 -25.15 3.41 5.68
C SER A 123 -25.72 4.52 6.59
N ALA A 124 -26.78 4.24 7.37
CA ALA A 124 -27.43 5.24 8.21
C ALA A 124 -26.49 5.81 9.31
N PRO A 125 -26.67 7.08 9.75
CA PRO A 125 -25.81 7.70 10.77
C PRO A 125 -25.72 6.94 12.09
N ARG A 126 -26.80 6.22 12.48
CA ARG A 126 -26.85 5.39 13.69
C ARG A 126 -25.83 4.26 13.71
N PHE A 127 -25.38 3.78 12.56
CA PHE A 127 -24.43 2.68 12.42
C PHE A 127 -22.97 3.14 12.33
N ARG A 128 -22.66 4.36 12.80
CA ARG A 128 -21.29 4.89 12.78
C ARG A 128 -20.30 3.97 13.48
N SER A 129 -20.61 3.55 14.71
CA SER A 129 -19.74 2.65 15.48
C SER A 129 -19.61 1.29 14.81
N PHE A 130 -20.69 0.77 14.23
CA PHE A 130 -20.65 -0.48 13.47
C PHE A 130 -19.67 -0.40 12.30
N ARG A 131 -19.71 0.69 11.49
CA ARG A 131 -18.78 0.88 10.37
C ARG A 131 -17.32 1.01 10.85
N ALA A 132 -17.08 1.79 11.90
CA ALA A 132 -15.74 1.93 12.47
C ALA A 132 -15.18 0.57 12.94
N THR A 133 -15.97 -0.22 13.66
CA THR A 133 -15.60 -1.57 14.08
C THR A 133 -15.38 -2.48 12.89
N LEU A 134 -16.21 -2.40 11.85
CA LEU A 134 -16.07 -3.21 10.63
C LEU A 134 -14.73 -2.91 9.93
N PHE A 135 -14.40 -1.64 9.70
CA PHE A 135 -13.13 -1.24 9.08
C PHE A 135 -11.92 -1.65 9.93
N LEU A 136 -11.98 -1.43 11.25
CA LEU A 136 -10.92 -1.86 12.15
C LEU A 136 -10.75 -3.38 12.11
N SER A 137 -11.83 -4.15 12.12
CA SER A 137 -11.77 -5.61 12.05
C SER A 137 -11.12 -6.11 10.75
N MET A 138 -11.39 -5.45 9.61
CA MET A 138 -10.70 -5.76 8.36
C MET A 138 -9.20 -5.50 8.46
N GLY A 139 -8.79 -4.38 9.06
CA GLY A 139 -7.38 -4.07 9.30
C GLY A 139 -6.71 -5.10 10.22
N PHE A 140 -7.39 -5.52 11.29
CA PHE A 140 -6.86 -6.53 12.24
C PHE A 140 -6.65 -7.91 11.60
N LEU A 141 -7.31 -8.25 10.49
CA LEU A 141 -7.00 -9.46 9.74
C LEU A 141 -5.53 -9.50 9.28
N GLY A 142 -4.88 -8.34 9.15
CA GLY A 142 -3.47 -8.21 8.80
C GLY A 142 -2.50 -8.72 9.87
N VAL A 143 -2.94 -8.88 11.12
CA VAL A 143 -2.10 -9.43 12.20
C VAL A 143 -1.68 -10.86 11.90
N ILE A 144 -2.56 -11.68 11.34
CA ILE A 144 -2.28 -13.09 11.01
C ILE A 144 -1.14 -13.22 10.00
N PRO A 145 -1.20 -12.62 8.78
CA PRO A 145 -0.10 -12.69 7.83
C PRO A 145 1.16 -11.96 8.35
N ALA A 146 1.04 -10.91 9.17
CA ALA A 146 2.20 -10.24 9.75
C ALA A 146 2.97 -11.16 10.71
N VAL A 147 2.27 -11.84 11.63
CA VAL A 147 2.89 -12.82 12.54
C VAL A 147 3.49 -13.97 11.76
N HIS A 148 2.78 -14.50 10.76
CA HIS A 148 3.30 -15.56 9.91
C HIS A 148 4.58 -15.12 9.17
N ALA A 149 4.60 -13.91 8.60
CA ALA A 149 5.78 -13.35 7.93
C ALA A 149 6.99 -13.22 8.88
N VAL A 150 6.78 -12.79 10.12
CA VAL A 150 7.84 -12.71 11.14
C VAL A 150 8.39 -14.10 11.49
N VAL A 151 7.53 -15.11 11.60
CA VAL A 151 7.94 -16.48 11.93
C VAL A 151 8.83 -17.07 10.83
N ILE A 152 8.49 -16.87 9.56
CA ILE A 152 9.24 -17.43 8.43
C ILE A 152 10.52 -16.64 8.10
N HIS A 153 10.55 -15.33 8.38
CA HIS A 153 11.66 -14.43 8.02
C HIS A 153 12.34 -13.82 9.24
N ARG A 154 12.41 -14.56 10.35
CA ARG A 154 12.94 -14.09 11.64
C ARG A 154 14.38 -13.58 11.60
N ASP A 155 15.16 -14.03 10.62
CA ASP A 155 16.57 -13.69 10.46
C ASP A 155 16.77 -12.40 9.64
N HIS A 156 15.69 -11.80 9.12
CA HIS A 156 15.73 -10.60 8.29
C HIS A 156 15.27 -9.35 9.06
N PRO A 157 16.17 -8.41 9.42
CA PRO A 157 15.82 -7.22 10.19
C PRO A 157 14.83 -6.29 9.46
N GLN A 158 14.83 -6.31 8.13
CA GLN A 158 13.94 -5.50 7.30
C GLN A 158 12.46 -5.81 7.54
N ILE A 159 12.13 -7.06 7.89
CA ILE A 159 10.76 -7.47 8.23
C ILE A 159 10.28 -6.81 9.51
N PHE A 160 11.16 -6.67 10.51
CA PHE A 160 10.82 -5.98 11.76
C PHE A 160 10.71 -4.47 11.57
N VAL A 161 11.53 -3.88 10.70
CA VAL A 161 11.40 -2.46 10.33
C VAL A 161 10.06 -2.20 9.62
N ALA A 162 9.71 -3.04 8.64
CA ALA A 162 8.40 -2.97 7.98
C ALA A 162 7.25 -3.15 8.98
N LEU A 163 7.35 -4.12 9.89
CA LEU A 163 6.37 -4.33 10.95
C LEU A 163 6.24 -3.10 11.86
N GLY A 164 7.34 -2.42 12.19
CA GLY A 164 7.31 -1.17 12.96
C GLY A 164 6.49 -0.07 12.27
N PHE A 165 6.65 0.07 10.95
CA PHE A 165 5.83 0.98 10.15
C PHE A 165 4.36 0.53 10.05
N GLU A 166 4.08 -0.77 9.94
CA GLU A 166 2.71 -1.30 9.97
C GLU A 166 2.04 -1.07 11.33
N MET A 167 2.78 -1.21 12.43
CA MET A 167 2.30 -0.88 13.78
C MET A 167 2.02 0.62 13.93
N MET A 168 2.89 1.48 13.39
CA MET A 168 2.64 2.92 13.33
C MET A 168 1.36 3.23 12.54
N MET A 169 1.17 2.61 11.38
CA MET A 169 -0.07 2.72 10.60
C MET A 169 -1.30 2.28 11.41
N ALA A 170 -1.22 1.14 12.10
CA ALA A 170 -2.32 0.63 12.92
C ALA A 170 -2.69 1.61 14.06
N VAL A 171 -1.69 2.19 14.73
CA VAL A 171 -1.91 3.22 15.76
C VAL A 171 -2.56 4.46 15.16
N MET A 172 -2.10 4.94 14.00
CA MET A 172 -2.67 6.11 13.33
C MET A 172 -4.14 5.88 12.94
N TYR A 173 -4.48 4.74 12.34
CA TYR A 173 -5.87 4.42 12.02
C TYR A 173 -6.76 4.23 13.25
N ALA A 174 -6.26 3.56 14.30
CA ALA A 174 -7.01 3.39 15.53
C ALA A 174 -7.27 4.74 16.23
N ALA A 175 -6.26 5.62 16.29
CA ALA A 175 -6.41 6.97 16.83
C ALA A 175 -7.42 7.78 16.02
N GLY A 176 -7.30 7.80 14.69
CA GLY A 176 -8.25 8.46 13.80
C GLY A 176 -9.68 7.97 14.01
N ALA A 177 -9.89 6.65 14.04
CA ALA A 177 -11.20 6.05 14.31
C ALA A 177 -11.74 6.45 15.69
N GLY A 178 -10.87 6.55 16.69
CA GLY A 178 -11.20 7.06 18.02
C GLY A 178 -11.73 8.49 17.99
N PHE A 179 -11.08 9.41 17.28
CA PHE A 179 -11.58 10.78 17.08
C PHE A 179 -12.94 10.76 16.37
N TYR A 180 -13.05 10.03 15.25
CA TYR A 180 -14.28 9.92 14.46
C TYR A 180 -15.51 9.44 15.25
N VAL A 181 -15.31 8.43 16.11
CA VAL A 181 -16.39 7.87 16.94
C VAL A 181 -16.71 8.79 18.12
N SER A 182 -15.69 9.32 18.81
CA SER A 182 -15.88 10.14 20.02
C SER A 182 -16.45 11.53 19.75
N ARG A 183 -16.26 12.06 18.52
CA ARG A 183 -16.55 13.45 18.14
C ARG A 183 -15.81 14.49 18.99
N PHE A 184 -14.61 14.12 19.45
CA PHE A 184 -13.73 15.08 20.11
C PHE A 184 -12.91 15.83 19.05
N PRO A 185 -12.73 17.16 19.15
CA PRO A 185 -13.08 18.04 20.27
C PRO A 185 -14.46 18.72 20.19
N GLU A 186 -15.18 18.62 19.07
CA GLU A 186 -16.43 19.38 18.86
C GLU A 186 -17.55 19.05 19.86
N ARG A 187 -17.51 17.86 20.45
CA ARG A 187 -18.40 17.45 21.54
C ARG A 187 -18.22 18.31 22.79
N TRP A 188 -17.03 18.84 23.06
CA TRP A 188 -16.74 19.64 24.26
C TRP A 188 -17.11 21.10 24.10
N LYS A 189 -16.95 21.66 22.90
CA LYS A 189 -17.30 23.05 22.62
C LYS A 189 -18.05 23.16 21.29
N PRO A 190 -19.37 22.87 21.30
CA PRO A 190 -20.21 23.02 20.11
C PRO A 190 -20.09 24.45 19.53
N GLY A 191 -19.98 24.59 18.22
CA GLY A 191 -19.83 25.88 17.54
C GLY A 191 -18.39 26.37 17.37
N ALA A 192 -17.43 25.88 18.17
CA ALA A 192 -16.05 26.36 18.09
C ALA A 192 -15.21 25.68 16.99
N PHE A 193 -15.63 24.48 16.56
CA PHE A 193 -14.90 23.64 15.61
C PHE A 193 -15.67 23.44 14.30
N ASP A 194 -16.63 24.30 13.99
CA ASP A 194 -17.56 24.11 12.86
C ASP A 194 -16.85 24.17 11.48
N ILE A 195 -15.77 24.95 11.37
CA ILE A 195 -15.00 25.12 10.13
C ILE A 195 -13.71 24.30 10.13
N ALA A 196 -12.98 24.30 11.24
CA ALA A 196 -11.67 23.70 11.34
C ALA A 196 -11.47 22.95 12.67
N GLY A 197 -10.75 21.83 12.62
CA GLY A 197 -10.33 21.07 13.80
C GLY A 197 -11.40 20.15 14.40
N HIS A 198 -12.52 19.93 13.72
CA HIS A 198 -13.48 18.92 14.14
C HIS A 198 -12.94 17.50 13.88
N SER A 199 -13.46 16.52 14.64
CA SER A 199 -13.02 15.13 14.64
C SER A 199 -12.88 14.50 13.25
N HIS A 200 -13.80 14.81 12.34
CA HIS A 200 -13.78 14.25 10.98
C HIS A 200 -12.62 14.78 10.12
N GLN A 201 -12.19 16.03 10.30
CA GLN A 201 -10.96 16.54 9.66
C GLN A 201 -9.72 15.85 10.25
N ILE A 202 -9.69 15.71 11.58
CA ILE A 202 -8.61 15.02 12.28
C ILE A 202 -8.51 13.57 11.79
N PHE A 203 -9.64 12.87 11.64
CA PHE A 203 -9.71 11.53 11.08
C PHE A 203 -9.04 11.44 9.71
N HIS A 204 -9.35 12.36 8.78
CA HIS A 204 -8.73 12.39 7.46
C HIS A 204 -7.20 12.57 7.51
N VAL A 205 -6.70 13.42 8.41
CA VAL A 205 -5.25 13.59 8.62
C VAL A 205 -4.61 12.27 9.06
N PHE A 206 -5.22 11.57 10.02
CA PHE A 206 -4.75 10.25 10.45
C PHE A 206 -4.83 9.20 9.34
N VAL A 207 -5.84 9.25 8.47
CA VAL A 207 -5.96 8.34 7.33
C VAL A 207 -4.78 8.51 6.37
N VAL A 208 -4.42 9.75 6.03
CA VAL A 208 -3.27 10.05 5.17
C VAL A 208 -1.96 9.67 5.85
N ALA A 209 -1.77 10.01 7.13
CA ALA A 209 -0.57 9.64 7.88
C ALA A 209 -0.39 8.12 7.96
N GLY A 210 -1.47 7.37 8.20
CA GLY A 210 -1.46 5.90 8.18
C GLY A 210 -1.10 5.34 6.80
N ALA A 211 -1.64 5.92 5.72
CA ALA A 211 -1.30 5.53 4.35
C ALA A 211 0.18 5.76 4.03
N LEU A 212 0.77 6.86 4.50
CA LEU A 212 2.19 7.16 4.34
C LEU A 212 3.07 6.19 5.12
N ALA A 213 2.70 5.87 6.37
CA ALA A 213 3.41 4.86 7.16
C ALA A 213 3.37 3.48 6.48
N HIS A 214 2.21 3.08 5.94
CA HIS A 214 2.09 1.85 5.16
C HIS A 214 2.90 1.89 3.84
N SER A 215 2.95 3.05 3.18
CA SER A 215 3.80 3.25 2.01
C SER A 215 5.27 3.02 2.34
N ALA A 216 5.74 3.51 3.49
CA ALA A 216 7.10 3.26 3.97
C ALA A 216 7.33 1.76 4.24
N ALA A 217 6.39 1.08 4.92
CA ALA A 217 6.47 -0.37 5.17
C ALA A 217 6.61 -1.18 3.87
N THR A 218 5.76 -0.89 2.89
CA THR A 218 5.74 -1.61 1.61
C THR A 218 6.96 -1.34 0.75
N LEU A 219 7.52 -0.12 0.79
CA LEU A 219 8.79 0.18 0.14
C LEU A 219 9.97 -0.54 0.80
N VAL A 220 9.98 -0.65 2.13
CA VAL A 220 10.99 -1.46 2.86
C VAL A 220 10.90 -2.92 2.42
N LEU A 221 9.70 -3.49 2.34
CA LEU A 221 9.49 -4.87 1.89
C LEU A 221 9.88 -5.08 0.41
N LEU A 222 9.54 -4.14 -0.46
CA LEU A 222 9.93 -4.16 -1.88
C LEU A 222 11.46 -4.16 -2.01
N ASN A 223 12.13 -3.22 -1.37
CA ASN A 223 13.60 -3.11 -1.41
C ASN A 223 14.28 -4.36 -0.82
N TRP A 224 13.77 -4.86 0.30
CA TRP A 224 14.25 -6.12 0.89
C TRP A 224 14.12 -7.28 -0.08
N ARG A 225 12.96 -7.41 -0.73
CA ARG A 225 12.70 -8.48 -1.67
C ARG A 225 13.60 -8.37 -2.91
N GLN A 226 13.81 -7.15 -3.44
CA GLN A 226 14.70 -6.87 -4.58
C GLN A 226 16.16 -7.22 -4.30
N GLY A 227 16.59 -7.16 -3.03
CA GLY A 227 17.94 -7.55 -2.61
C GLY A 227 18.15 -9.07 -2.46
N LEU A 228 17.13 -9.90 -2.69
CA LEU A 228 17.21 -11.35 -2.52
C LEU A 228 17.09 -12.11 -3.85
N PRO A 229 17.72 -13.29 -3.99
CA PRO A 229 17.54 -14.15 -5.15
C PRO A 229 16.08 -14.55 -5.37
N ASN A 230 15.72 -14.80 -6.64
CA ASN A 230 14.42 -15.35 -6.98
C ASN A 230 14.23 -16.74 -6.34
N CYS A 231 12.99 -17.01 -5.91
CA CYS A 231 12.65 -18.20 -5.15
C CYS A 231 12.78 -19.51 -5.96
N ASP A 232 13.01 -19.41 -7.28
CA ASP A 232 13.20 -20.54 -8.19
C ASP A 232 14.65 -21.05 -8.24
N VAL A 233 15.59 -20.38 -7.55
CA VAL A 233 16.97 -20.86 -7.43
C VAL A 233 17.04 -21.91 -6.33
N SER A 234 17.06 -23.19 -6.72
CA SER A 234 17.28 -24.30 -5.81
C SER A 234 18.68 -24.22 -5.16
N PRO A 235 18.84 -24.56 -3.86
CA PRO A 235 20.14 -24.50 -3.17
C PRO A 235 21.23 -25.41 -3.76
N SER A 236 20.87 -26.32 -4.67
CA SER A 236 21.78 -27.32 -5.25
C SER A 236 22.85 -26.74 -6.19
N VAL A 237 22.84 -25.44 -6.48
CA VAL A 237 23.82 -24.79 -7.38
C VAL A 237 24.91 -24.02 -6.60
N LEU A 238 24.70 -23.73 -5.32
CA LEU A 238 25.64 -22.94 -4.51
C LEU A 238 26.71 -23.77 -3.77
N THR A 239 26.70 -25.09 -3.91
CA THR A 239 27.71 -26.00 -3.31
C THR A 239 28.73 -26.52 -4.31
N GLN A 240 28.82 -25.95 -5.51
CA GLN A 240 29.72 -26.44 -6.57
C GLN A 240 30.72 -25.39 -7.10
N THR A 241 31.09 -24.41 -6.28
CA THR A 241 32.20 -23.49 -6.54
C THR A 241 33.08 -23.33 -5.32
#